data_AF-A0A072N9W8-F1
#
_entry.id   AF-A0A072N9W8-F1
#
_cell.length_a   1.000
_cell.length_b   1.000
_cell.length_c   1.000
_cell.angle_alpha   90.00
_cell.angle_beta   90.00
_cell.angle_gamma   90.00
#
_symmetry.space_group_name_H-M   'P 1'
#
loop_
_entity.id
_entity.type
_entity.pdbx_description
1 polymer ?
#
loop_
_entity_poly.entity_id
_entity_poly.type
_entity_poly.pdbx_seq_one_letter_code
_entity_poly.pdbx_strand_id
1 'polypeptide(L)' 'MVGLTIAVHNGKQHVPVYVTEDMVGHKLGEFAATRTYRGHAADKKAKR' A
#
# COMPACT_ATOMS: atom_id res chain seq x y z
N MET A 1 -5.74 -5.84 -17.85
CA MET A 1 -4.92 -4.74 -17.28
C MET A 1 -3.56 -5.22 -16.77
N VAL A 2 -3.10 -6.41 -17.16
CA VAL A 2 -1.78 -6.91 -16.78
C VAL A 2 -0.70 -6.14 -17.53
N GLY A 3 0.42 -5.81 -16.87
CA GLY A 3 1.56 -5.12 -17.47
C GLY A 3 1.51 -3.58 -17.42
N LEU A 4 0.49 -3.00 -16.79
CA LEU A 4 0.35 -1.55 -16.59
C LEU A 4 0.71 -1.16 -15.14
N THR A 5 1.28 0.03 -14.99
CA THR A 5 1.48 0.65 -13.67
C THR A 5 0.31 1.58 -13.37
N ILE A 6 -0.44 1.29 -12.33
CA ILE A 6 -1.62 2.07 -11.91
C ILE A 6 -1.28 2.84 -10.63
N ALA A 7 -1.61 4.12 -10.60
CA ALA A 7 -1.39 4.99 -9.45
C ALA A 7 -2.58 4.91 -8.48
N VAL A 8 -2.53 3.98 -7.51
CA VAL A 8 -3.62 3.72 -6.56
C VAL A 8 -3.55 4.66 -5.36
N HIS A 9 -4.65 5.34 -5.04
CA HIS A 9 -4.68 6.24 -3.87
C HIS A 9 -4.85 5.48 -2.57
N ASN A 10 -3.96 5.68 -1.60
CA ASN A 10 -4.01 5.05 -0.27
C ASN A 10 -4.56 5.97 0.84
N GLY A 11 -5.20 7.08 0.48
CA GLY A 11 -5.72 8.09 1.40
C GLY A 11 -4.71 9.17 1.83
N LYS A 12 -3.43 9.02 1.46
CA LYS A 12 -2.41 10.07 1.64
C LYS A 12 -1.74 10.47 0.33
N GLN A 13 -1.39 9.48 -0.49
CA GLN A 13 -0.71 9.68 -1.77
C GLN A 13 -1.15 8.62 -2.79
N HIS A 14 -0.77 8.82 -4.06
CA HIS A 14 -0.93 7.79 -5.08
C HIS A 14 0.33 6.91 -5.11
N VAL A 15 0.14 5.61 -4.87
CA VAL A 15 1.21 4.61 -4.89
C VAL A 15 1.20 3.95 -6.27
N PRO A 16 2.32 3.95 -7.02
CA PRO A 16 2.41 3.24 -8.28
C PRO A 16 2.48 1.72 -8.02
N VAL A 17 1.48 0.98 -8.51
CA VAL A 17 1.41 -0.47 -8.42
C VAL A 17 1.51 -1.05 -9.82
N TYR A 18 2.50 -1.91 -10.05
CA TYR A 18 2.64 -2.66 -11.30
C TYR A 18 1.78 -3.93 -11.24
N VAL A 19 0.88 -4.10 -12.21
CA VAL A 19 -0.11 -5.20 -12.20
C VAL A 19 0.47 -6.45 -12.86
N THR A 20 0.61 -7.52 -12.08
CA THR A 20 1.00 -8.86 -12.55
C THR A 20 -0.24 -9.77 -12.73
N GLU A 21 -0.08 -10.92 -13.39
CA GLU A 21 -1.18 -11.87 -13.65
C GLU A 21 -1.77 -12.45 -12.36
N ASP A 22 -0.94 -12.68 -11.35
CA ASP A 22 -1.37 -13.19 -10.04
C ASP A 22 -2.30 -12.24 -9.28
N MET A 23 -2.37 -10.96 -9.68
CA MET A 23 -3.26 -9.96 -9.08
C MET A 23 -4.67 -9.96 -9.70
N VAL A 24 -4.92 -10.77 -10.73
CA VAL A 24 -6.22 -10.87 -11.40
C VAL A 24 -7.23 -11.50 -10.44
N GLY A 25 -8.34 -10.81 -10.19
CA GLY A 25 -9.36 -11.21 -9.22
C GLY A 25 -9.30 -10.46 -7.88
N HIS A 26 -8.21 -9.74 -7.61
CA HIS A 26 -8.04 -8.90 -6.44
C HIS A 26 -8.49 -7.45 -6.67
N LYS A 27 -8.76 -6.72 -5.59
CA LYS A 27 -9.04 -5.29 -5.66
C LYS A 27 -7.75 -4.48 -5.58
N LEU A 28 -7.67 -3.40 -6.37
CA LEU A 28 -6.50 -2.51 -6.39
C LEU A 28 -6.13 -1.94 -5.01
N GLY A 29 -7.11 -1.74 -4.13
CA GLY A 29 -6.89 -1.24 -2.77
C GLY A 29 -6.14 -2.19 -1.85
N GLU A 30 -6.09 -3.49 -2.17
CA GLU A 30 -5.32 -4.48 -1.39
C GLU A 30 -3.81 -4.28 -1.55
N PHE A 31 -3.37 -3.71 -2.67
CA PHE A 31 -1.97 -3.45 -2.99
C PHE A 31 -1.48 -2.07 -2.52
N ALA A 32 -2.35 -1.28 -1.88
CA ALA A 32 -2.06 0.08 -1.41
C ALA A 32 -2.39 0.23 0.07
N ALA A 33 -1.41 0.02 0.95
CA ALA A 33 -1.59 0.11 2.39
C ALA A 33 -2.07 1.51 2.82
N THR A 34 -3.19 1.56 3.55
CA THR A 34 -3.84 2.81 3.99
C THR A 34 -3.35 3.31 5.35
N ARG A 35 -2.76 2.44 6.16
CA ARG A 35 -2.27 2.78 7.52
C ARG A 35 -0.92 2.11 7.77
N THR A 36 0.04 2.84 8.33
CA THR A 36 1.30 2.27 8.81
C THR A 36 1.16 1.89 10.28
N TYR A 37 0.97 0.60 10.55
CA TYR A 37 0.92 0.09 11.90
C TYR A 37 2.34 -0.03 12.48
N ARG A 38 2.61 0.60 13.63
CA ARG A 38 3.94 0.65 14.27
C ARG A 38 4.10 -0.32 15.46
N GLY A 39 3.16 -1.23 15.67
CA GLY A 39 3.16 -2.19 16.78
C GLY A 39 2.30 -1.78 17.99
N HIS A 40 2.00 -2.75 18.86
CA HIS A 40 1.35 -2.53 20.15
C HIS A 40 2.38 -2.12 21.21
N ALA A 41 2.92 -0.91 21.07
CA ALA A 41 3.67 -0.22 22.12
C ALA A 41 3.77 1.25 21.71
N ALA A 42 2.79 2.05 22.12
CA ALA A 42 2.84 3.49 21.94
C ALA A 42 3.80 4.15 22.95
N ASP A 43 4.96 3.56 23.24
CA ASP A 43 6.00 4.17 24.09
C ASP A 43 7.37 3.51 23.88
N LYS A 44 8.05 3.88 22.80
CA LYS A 44 9.52 3.96 22.81
C LYS A 44 9.92 5.29 22.18
N LYS A 45 9.94 6.30 23.04
CA LYS A 45 10.57 7.60 22.82
C LYS A 45 12.05 7.39 22.46
N ALA A 46 12.38 7.34 21.17
CA ALA A 46 13.75 7.34 20.63
C ALA A 46 13.63 7.48 19.09
N LYS A 47 14.31 8.38 18.38
CA LYS A 47 15.44 9.26 18.67
C LYS A 47 15.58 10.20 17.46
N ARG A 48 15.81 11.50 17.73
CA ARG A 48 16.31 12.60 16.87
C ARG A 48 15.87 12.67 15.40
#